data_AF-A0A353X8B7-F1
#
_entry.id   AF-A0A353X8B7-F1
#
_cell.length_a   1.000
_cell.length_b   1.000
_cell.length_c   1.000
_cell.angle_alpha   90.00
_cell.angle_beta   90.00
_cell.angle_gamma   90.00
#
_symmetry.space_group_name_H-M   'P 1'
#
loop_
_entity.id
_entity.type
_entity.pdbx_description
1 polymer ?
#
loop_
_entity_poly.entity_id
_entity_poly.type
_entity_poly.pdbx_seq_one_letter_code
_entity_poly.pdbx_strand_id
1 'polypeptide(L)' 'MVARARLYGLFALILAAVGALLFAYVYFGVYEGDIQASGAGFSLILICLVHFAPAAVLAFLGRLEDRRAKALLAALQK' A
#
# COMPACT_ATOMS: atom_id res chain seq x y z
N MET A 1 -2.52 21.90 -0.41
CA MET A 1 -2.17 20.85 -1.38
C MET A 1 -1.13 19.88 -0.81
N VAL A 2 0.04 20.35 -0.35
CA VAL A 2 1.11 19.49 0.24
C VAL A 2 0.65 18.62 1.43
N ALA A 3 -0.23 19.13 2.30
CA ALA A 3 -0.77 18.37 3.43
C ALA A 3 -1.61 17.16 2.99
N ARG A 4 -2.33 17.24 1.86
CA ARG A 4 -3.12 16.11 1.33
C ARG A 4 -2.24 15.01 0.76
N ALA A 5 -1.20 15.35 0.00
CA ALA A 5 -0.21 14.40 -0.49
C ALA A 5 0.48 13.62 0.64
N ARG A 6 0.79 14.30 1.76
CA ARG A 6 1.32 13.66 2.97
C ARG A 6 0.33 12.71 3.64
N LEU A 7 -0.95 13.09 3.70
CA LEU A 7 -2.01 12.20 4.21
C LEU A 7 -2.18 10.95 3.35
N TYR A 8 -2.19 11.07 2.01
CA TYR A 8 -2.23 9.92 1.11
C TYR A 8 -1.03 8.98 1.29
N GLY A 9 0.17 9.54 1.48
CA GLY A 9 1.36 8.76 1.81
C GLY A 9 1.26 8.05 3.17
N LEU A 10 0.71 8.72 4.18
CA LEU A 10 0.52 8.16 5.51
C LEU A 10 -0.49 7.00 5.50
N PHE A 11 -1.63 7.18 4.82
CA PHE A 11 -2.63 6.11 4.66
C PHE A 11 -2.08 4.93 3.84
N ALA A 12 -1.30 5.19 2.79
CA ALA A 12 -0.61 4.14 2.04
C ALA A 12 0.36 3.34 2.92
N LEU A 13 1.10 4.02 3.79
CA LEU A 13 2.03 3.39 4.73
C LEU A 13 1.28 2.52 5.75
N ILE A 14 0.18 3.04 6.31
CA ILE A 14 -0.66 2.29 7.26
C ILE A 14 -1.23 1.03 6.59
N LEU A 15 -1.80 1.14 5.39
CA LEU A 15 -2.32 -0.03 4.67
C LEU A 15 -1.22 -1.05 4.36
N ALA A 16 -0.04 -0.59 3.95
CA ALA A 16 1.10 -1.47 3.69
C ALA A 16 1.58 -2.19 4.97
N ALA A 17 1.62 -1.49 6.11
CA ALA A 17 2.00 -2.07 7.39
C ALA A 17 0.98 -3.12 7.86
N VAL A 18 -0.32 -2.84 7.74
CA VAL A 18 -1.40 -3.79 8.06
C VAL A 18 -1.33 -5.01 7.13
N GLY A 19 -1.15 -4.80 5.83
CA GLY A 19 -0.97 -5.88 4.86
C GLY A 19 0.24 -6.75 5.16
N ALA A 20 1.37 -6.15 5.56
CA ALA A 20 2.59 -6.87 5.94
C ALA A 20 2.41 -7.69 7.23
N LEU A 21 1.72 -7.16 8.23
CA LEU A 21 1.41 -7.89 9.47
C LEU A 21 0.47 -9.07 9.21
N LEU A 22 -0.59 -8.88 8.43
CA LEU A 22 -1.50 -9.95 8.02
C LEU A 22 -0.78 -11.01 7.19
N PHE A 23 0.07 -10.59 6.26
CA PHE A 23 0.88 -11.49 5.47
C PHE A 23 1.82 -12.31 6.36
N ALA A 24 2.54 -11.68 7.29
CA ALA A 24 3.41 -12.37 8.23
C ALA A 24 2.63 -13.36 9.10
N TYR A 25 1.49 -12.95 9.68
CA TYR A 25 0.64 -13.82 10.49
C TYR A 25 0.17 -15.05 9.72
N VAL A 26 -0.32 -14.87 8.49
CA VAL A 26 -0.76 -15.98 7.64
C VAL A 26 0.41 -16.83 7.18
N TYR A 27 1.54 -16.21 6.80
CA TYR A 27 2.73 -16.91 6.33
C TYR A 27 3.32 -17.80 7.42
N PHE A 28 3.58 -17.25 8.61
CA PHE A 28 4.12 -18.03 9.74
C PHE A 28 3.10 -19.04 10.28
N GLY A 29 1.80 -18.69 10.32
CA GLY A 29 0.74 -19.65 10.70
C GLY A 29 0.61 -20.84 9.74
N VAL A 30 0.83 -20.63 8.44
CA VAL A 30 0.84 -21.71 7.42
C VAL A 30 2.15 -22.50 7.44
N TYR A 31 3.28 -21.88 7.80
CA TYR A 31 4.60 -22.53 7.80
C TYR A 31 4.84 -23.38 9.05
N GLU A 32 4.28 -23.00 10.22
CA GLU A 32 4.35 -23.79 11.46
C GLU A 32 3.25 -24.85 11.55
N GLY A 33 2.12 -24.66 10.85
CA GLY A 33 0.97 -25.58 10.82
C GLY A 33 0.88 -26.35 9.50
N ASP A 34 1.63 -27.44 9.40
CA ASP A 34 1.54 -28.56 8.46
C ASP A 34 0.48 -28.50 7.33
N ILE A 35 0.98 -28.35 6.09
CA ILE A 35 0.50 -28.84 4.77
C ILE A 35 -0.96 -29.37 4.65
N GLN A 36 -1.95 -28.56 5.04
CA GLN A 36 -3.33 -28.66 4.57
C GLN A 36 -3.78 -27.28 4.06
N ALA A 37 -4.13 -27.02 2.81
CA ALA A 37 -4.18 -27.81 1.60
C ALA A 37 -4.48 -26.79 0.50
N SER A 38 -3.63 -26.61 -0.53
CA SER A 38 -3.94 -26.05 -1.88
C SER A 38 -4.66 -24.67 -2.06
N GLY A 39 -5.41 -24.13 -1.09
CA GLY A 39 -6.13 -22.86 -1.15
C GLY A 39 -5.41 -21.68 -0.49
N ALA A 40 -4.40 -21.94 0.35
CA ALA A 40 -3.64 -20.88 1.04
C ALA A 40 -2.86 -19.95 0.07
N GLY A 41 -2.45 -20.46 -1.10
CA GLY A 41 -1.83 -19.65 -2.15
C GLY A 41 -2.78 -18.58 -2.71
N PHE A 42 -4.07 -18.90 -2.86
CA PHE A 42 -5.08 -17.94 -3.28
C PHE A 42 -5.33 -16.89 -2.19
N SER A 43 -5.34 -17.30 -0.92
CA SER A 43 -5.48 -16.41 0.23
C SER A 43 -4.34 -15.40 0.34
N LEU A 44 -3.08 -15.80 0.13
CA LEU A 44 -1.92 -14.89 0.17
C LEU A 44 -1.95 -13.87 -0.96
N ILE A 45 -2.26 -14.29 -2.18
CA ILE A 45 -2.40 -13.39 -3.34
C ILE A 45 -3.55 -12.40 -3.10
N LEU A 46 -4.68 -12.87 -2.57
CA LEU A 46 -5.83 -12.03 -2.26
C LEU A 46 -5.51 -11.01 -1.15
N ILE A 47 -4.82 -11.42 -0.08
CA ILE A 47 -4.37 -10.51 0.99
C ILE A 47 -3.43 -9.45 0.43
N CYS A 48 -2.49 -9.86 -0.44
CA CYS A 48 -1.59 -8.93 -1.13
C CYS A 48 -2.37 -7.93 -2.01
N LEU A 49 -3.31 -8.40 -2.83
CA LEU A 49 -4.12 -7.53 -3.68
C LEU A 49 -4.99 -6.56 -2.86
N VAL A 50 -5.66 -7.05 -1.81
CA VAL A 50 -6.58 -6.25 -1.00
C VAL A 50 -5.86 -5.16 -0.20
N HIS A 51 -4.63 -5.39 0.24
CA HIS A 51 -3.92 -4.43 1.11
C HIS A 51 -2.86 -3.63 0.35
N PHE A 52 -2.04 -4.28 -0.47
CA PHE A 52 -0.93 -3.62 -1.15
C PHE A 52 -1.37 -2.89 -2.43
N ALA A 53 -2.41 -3.34 -3.14
CA ALA A 53 -2.89 -2.62 -4.32
C ALA A 53 -3.46 -1.23 -3.96
N PRO A 54 -4.39 -1.07 -2.99
CA PRO A 54 -4.84 0.26 -2.58
C PRO A 54 -3.73 1.10 -1.96
N ALA A 55 -2.77 0.49 -1.23
CA ALA A 55 -1.58 1.20 -0.76
C ALA A 55 -0.74 1.77 -1.93
N ALA A 56 -0.50 0.96 -2.96
CA ALA A 56 0.24 1.37 -4.15
C ALA A 56 -0.48 2.48 -4.93
N VAL A 57 -1.81 2.38 -5.07
CA VAL A 57 -2.64 3.41 -5.72
C VAL A 57 -2.62 4.72 -4.92
N LEU A 58 -2.78 4.66 -3.59
CA LEU A 58 -2.69 5.85 -2.73
C LEU A 58 -1.30 6.51 -2.77
N ALA A 59 -0.24 5.71 -2.79
CA ALA A 59 1.12 6.21 -2.96
C ALA A 59 1.36 6.83 -4.35
N PHE A 60 0.72 6.29 -5.40
CA PHE A 60 0.78 6.86 -6.74
C PHE A 60 0.04 8.20 -6.82
N LEU A 61 -1.19 8.27 -6.27
CA LEU A 61 -1.98 9.51 -6.21
C LEU A 61 -1.25 10.61 -5.42
N GLY A 62 -0.65 10.26 -4.27
CA GLY A 62 0.15 11.20 -3.49
C GLY A 62 1.34 11.77 -4.28
N ARG A 63 2.04 10.94 -5.06
CA ARG A 63 3.14 11.37 -5.95
C ARG A 63 2.65 12.26 -7.09
N LEU A 64 1.47 11.96 -7.65
CA LEU A 64 0.89 12.75 -8.74
C LEU A 64 0.49 14.16 -8.27
N GLU A 65 -0.13 14.25 -7.09
CA GLU A 65 -0.45 15.54 -6.46
C GLU A 65 0.80 16.35 -6.11
N ASP A 66 1.84 15.71 -5.56
CA ASP A 66 3.09 16.40 -5.22
C ASP A 66 3.80 16.94 -6.47
N ARG A 67 3.80 16.18 -7.58
CA ARG A 67 4.30 16.65 -8.89
C ARG A 67 3.49 17.82 -9.43
N ARG A 68 2.15 17.75 -9.36
CA ARG A 68 1.27 18.87 -9.78
C ARG A 68 1.48 20.12 -8.95
N ALA A 69 1.63 19.99 -7.63
CA ALA A 69 1.90 21.11 -6.73
C ALA A 69 3.24 21.79 -7.06
N LYS A 70 4.29 21.00 -7.31
CA LYS A 70 5.60 21.51 -7.74
C LYS A 70 5.54 22.20 -9.10
N ALA A 71 4.79 21.64 -10.06
CA ALA A 71 4.61 22.25 -11.38
C ALA A 71 3.84 23.58 -11.31
N LEU A 72 2.80 23.67 -10.48
CA LEU A 72 2.05 24.91 -10.24
C LEU A 72 2.93 26.00 -9.59
N LEU A 73 3.74 25.64 -8.58
CA LEU A 73 4.68 26.57 -7.96
C LEU A 73 5.74 27.05 -8.95
N ALA A 74 6.29 26.15 -9.77
CA ALA A 74 7.26 26.50 -10.81
C ALA A 74 6.65 27.40 -11.89
N ALA A 75 5.36 27.23 -12.22
CA ALA A 75 4.64 28.08 -13.16
C ALA A 75 4.31 29.48 -12.59
N LEU A 76 4.10 29.59 -11.27
CA LEU A 76 3.85 30.87 -10.58
C LEU A 76 5.12 31.69 -10.32
N GLN A 77 6.31 31.07 -10.40
CA GLN A 77 7.60 31.75 -10.25
C GLN A 77 8.16 32.32 -11.56
N LYS A 78 7.47 32.15 -12.69
CA LYS A 78 7.77 32.80 -13.98
C LYS A 78 6.89 34.02 -14.18
#